data_AF-A0A6F8YBC4-F1
#
_entry.id   AF-A0A6F8YBC4-F1
#
_cell.length_a   1.000
_cell.length_b   1.000
_cell.length_c   1.000
_cell.angle_alpha   90.00
_cell.angle_beta   90.00
_cell.angle_gamma   90.00
#
_symmetry.space_group_name_H-M   'P 1'
#
loop_
_entity.id
_entity.type
_entity.pdbx_description
1 polymer ?
#
loop_
_entity_poly.entity_id
_entity_poly.type
_entity_poly.pdbx_seq_one_letter_code
_entity_poly.pdbx_strand_id
1 'polypeptide(L)'
;MEDRNGLTRTQGLVRNPYGHITGVTQCLEATFGALYRQRNALAHAGGIDAVALRSTLSRAAPLVAAGIDRIVDAALKEGLSPLELAARAKLRLEGLRGRAPVDAVDLLG
;
A
#
# COMPACT_ATOMS: atom_id res chain seq x y z
N MET A 1 25.32 -2.00 -2.56
CA MET A 1 24.51 -1.13 -3.44
C MET A 1 23.07 -1.02 -2.92
N GLU A 2 22.52 -2.09 -2.33
CA GLU A 2 21.22 -2.12 -1.63
C GLU A 2 21.06 -1.08 -0.50
N ASP A 3 22.07 -0.93 0.36
CA ASP A 3 22.01 0.01 1.49
C ASP A 3 21.86 1.48 1.07
N ARG A 4 22.49 1.88 -0.05
CA ARG A 4 22.40 3.26 -0.57
C ARG A 4 21.00 3.60 -1.06
N ASN A 5 20.32 2.63 -1.67
CA ASN A 5 18.94 2.79 -2.13
C ASN A 5 17.97 2.82 -0.95
N GLY A 6 18.21 2.00 0.07
CA GLY A 6 17.47 2.02 1.34
C GLY A 6 17.58 3.38 2.03
N LEU A 7 18.81 3.90 2.18
CA LEU A 7 19.11 5.20 2.78
C LEU A 7 18.47 6.37 2.01
N THR A 8 18.47 6.31 0.68
CA THR A 8 17.86 7.37 -0.14
C THR A 8 16.34 7.39 0.03
N ARG A 9 15.71 6.21 0.15
CA ARG A 9 14.26 6.08 0.40
C ARG A 9 13.89 6.58 1.80
N THR A 10 14.66 6.20 2.82
CA THR A 10 14.44 6.67 4.20
C THR A 10 14.68 8.18 4.33
N GLN A 11 15.68 8.74 3.63
CA GLN A 11 15.86 10.20 3.56
C GLN A 11 14.68 10.91 2.89
N GLY A 12 14.12 10.34 1.82
CA GLY A 12 12.92 10.87 1.17
C GLY A 12 11.71 10.88 2.11
N LEU A 13 11.52 9.81 2.89
CA LEU A 13 10.47 9.70 3.91
C LEU A 13 10.66 10.74 5.03
N VAL A 14 11.90 10.94 5.50
CA VAL A 14 12.22 11.93 6.53
C VAL A 14 12.11 13.36 6.00
N ARG A 15 12.25 13.64 4.70
CA ARG A 15 12.18 15.03 4.22
C ARG A 15 10.75 15.50 3.95
N ASN A 16 9.87 14.59 3.51
CA ASN A 16 8.46 14.89 3.22
C ASN A 16 7.62 13.62 3.42
N PRO A 17 7.26 13.29 4.69
CA PRO A 17 6.60 12.03 5.00
C PRO A 17 5.22 11.95 4.33
N TYR A 18 4.45 13.05 4.35
CA TYR A 18 3.15 13.11 3.68
C TYR A 18 3.27 12.81 2.19
N GLY A 19 4.11 13.55 1.46
CA GLY A 19 4.27 13.35 0.02
C GLY A 19 4.81 11.96 -0.34
N HIS A 20 5.70 11.41 0.49
CA HIS A 20 6.23 10.06 0.29
C HIS A 20 5.16 8.98 0.48
N ILE A 21 4.43 9.01 1.60
CA ILE A 21 3.37 8.03 1.87
C ILE A 21 2.22 8.18 0.89
N THR A 22 1.82 9.40 0.52
CA THR A 22 0.82 9.63 -0.54
C THR A 22 1.27 9.03 -1.87
N GLY A 23 2.55 9.17 -2.25
CA GLY A 23 3.08 8.54 -3.46
C GLY A 23 3.05 7.01 -3.41
N VAL A 24 3.31 6.40 -2.24
CA VAL A 24 3.13 4.97 -2.03
C VAL A 24 1.66 4.57 -2.20
N THR A 25 0.73 5.30 -1.58
CA THR A 25 -0.72 5.05 -1.73
C THR A 25 -1.15 5.09 -3.20
N GLN A 26 -0.71 6.09 -3.97
CA GLN A 26 -1.01 6.20 -5.40
C GLN A 26 -0.46 5.01 -6.21
N CYS A 27 0.75 4.54 -5.87
CA CYS A 27 1.33 3.36 -6.51
C CYS A 27 0.52 2.08 -6.21
N LEU A 28 0.06 1.93 -4.97
CA LEU A 28 -0.81 0.83 -4.55
C LEU A 28 -2.15 0.88 -5.31
N GLU A 29 -2.81 2.04 -5.35
CA GLU A 29 -4.06 2.26 -6.10
C GLU A 29 -3.91 1.92 -7.58
N ALA A 30 -2.82 2.37 -8.22
CA ALA A 30 -2.55 2.06 -9.62
C ALA A 30 -2.36 0.54 -9.84
N THR A 31 -1.67 -0.14 -8.92
CA THR A 31 -1.43 -1.58 -8.98
C THR A 31 -2.71 -2.38 -8.79
N PHE A 32 -3.55 -2.03 -7.81
CA PHE A 32 -4.85 -2.66 -7.60
C PHE A 32 -5.83 -2.35 -8.73
N GLY A 33 -5.83 -1.13 -9.26
CA GLY A 33 -6.62 -0.76 -10.42
C GLY A 33 -6.23 -1.55 -11.67
N ALA A 34 -4.93 -1.80 -11.89
CA ALA A 34 -4.47 -2.68 -12.95
C ALA A 34 -4.96 -4.13 -12.75
N LEU A 35 -4.88 -4.64 -11.52
CA LEU A 35 -5.39 -5.98 -11.18
C LEU A 35 -6.89 -6.09 -11.46
N TYR A 36 -7.68 -5.10 -11.05
CA TYR A 36 -9.12 -5.06 -11.28
C TYR A 36 -9.46 -5.07 -12.78
N ARG A 37 -8.77 -4.23 -13.58
CA ARG A 37 -8.94 -4.22 -15.04
C ARG A 37 -8.58 -5.55 -15.68
N GLN A 38 -7.49 -6.18 -15.26
CA GLN A 38 -7.11 -7.51 -15.77
C GLN A 38 -8.14 -8.58 -15.38
N ARG A 39 -8.66 -8.56 -14.15
CA ARG A 39 -9.73 -9.47 -13.71
C ARG A 39 -10.98 -9.32 -14.57
N ASN A 40 -11.40 -8.08 -14.83
CA ASN A 40 -12.58 -7.82 -15.65
C ASN A 40 -12.33 -8.21 -17.12
N ALA A 41 -11.13 -7.95 -17.64
CA ALA A 41 -10.76 -8.40 -18.98
C ALA A 41 -10.84 -9.93 -19.12
N LEU A 42 -10.36 -10.71 -18.15
CA LEU A 42 -10.55 -12.16 -18.13
C LEU A 42 -12.03 -12.55 -18.11
N ALA A 43 -12.81 -11.92 -17.23
CA ALA A 43 -14.23 -12.22 -17.07
C ALA A 43 -15.03 -11.92 -18.36
N HIS A 44 -14.67 -10.86 -19.09
CA HIS A 44 -15.36 -10.46 -20.32
C HIS A 44 -14.81 -11.16 -21.57
N ALA A 45 -13.51 -11.42 -21.65
CA ALA A 45 -12.90 -12.03 -22.84
C ALA A 45 -13.00 -13.57 -22.85
N GLY A 46 -13.39 -14.20 -21.74
CA GLY A 46 -13.53 -15.65 -21.63
C GLY A 46 -12.22 -16.43 -21.85
N GLY A 47 -11.08 -15.73 -21.86
CA GLY A 47 -9.77 -16.27 -22.24
C GLY A 47 -8.72 -16.08 -21.15
N ILE A 48 -7.87 -17.10 -21.00
CA ILE A 48 -6.75 -17.17 -20.04
C ILE A 48 -5.46 -16.46 -20.54
N ASP A 49 -5.46 -15.96 -21.79
CA ASP A 49 -4.29 -15.32 -22.44
C ASP A 49 -4.15 -13.82 -22.13
N ALA A 50 -4.35 -13.43 -20.87
CA ALA A 50 -4.00 -12.08 -20.46
C ALA A 50 -2.48 -11.97 -20.30
N VAL A 51 -1.81 -11.55 -21.38
CA VAL A 51 -0.35 -11.30 -21.44
C VAL A 51 0.14 -10.43 -20.27
N ALA A 52 -0.71 -9.54 -19.76
CA ALA A 52 -0.41 -8.64 -18.64
C ALA A 52 -0.86 -9.17 -17.26
N LEU A 53 -1.59 -10.29 -17.16
CA LEU A 53 -2.09 -10.80 -15.88
C LEU A 53 -0.94 -11.27 -14.98
N ARG A 54 0.00 -12.05 -15.52
CA ARG A 54 1.16 -12.55 -14.75
C ARG A 54 1.99 -11.42 -14.16
N SER A 55 2.31 -10.40 -14.96
CA SER A 55 3.06 -9.23 -14.49
C SER A 55 2.26 -8.43 -13.45
N THR A 56 0.96 -8.31 -13.62
CA THR A 56 0.09 -7.60 -12.67
C THR A 56 0.00 -8.34 -11.34
N LEU A 57 -0.22 -9.67 -11.37
CA LEU A 57 -0.25 -10.51 -10.19
C LEU A 57 1.09 -10.52 -9.44
N SER A 58 2.22 -10.56 -10.16
CA SER A 58 3.55 -10.53 -9.52
C SER A 58 3.79 -9.28 -8.66
N ARG A 59 3.11 -8.17 -8.96
CA ARG A 59 3.19 -6.92 -8.20
C ARG A 59 2.09 -6.80 -7.16
N ALA A 60 0.86 -7.18 -7.52
CA ALA A 60 -0.30 -7.00 -6.66
C ALA A 60 -0.42 -8.07 -5.56
N ALA A 61 -0.06 -9.33 -5.84
CA ALA A 61 -0.26 -10.43 -4.90
C ALA A 61 0.51 -10.25 -3.57
N PRO A 62 1.80 -9.83 -3.56
CA PRO A 62 2.49 -9.55 -2.30
C PRO A 62 1.85 -8.40 -1.51
N LEU A 63 1.29 -7.40 -2.19
CA LEU A 63 0.61 -6.27 -1.56
C LEU A 63 -0.73 -6.67 -0.95
N VAL A 64 -1.50 -7.53 -1.64
CA VAL A 64 -2.73 -8.12 -1.10
C VAL A 64 -2.41 -8.93 0.15
N ALA A 65 -1.39 -9.80 0.09
CA ALA A 65 -0.98 -10.62 1.23
C ALA A 65 -0.61 -9.76 2.44
N ALA A 66 0.28 -8.77 2.26
CA ALA A 66 0.67 -7.85 3.33
C ALA A 66 -0.52 -7.07 3.91
N GLY A 67 -1.48 -6.67 3.07
CA GLY A 67 -2.70 -6.02 3.53
C GLY A 67 -3.59 -6.93 4.37
N ILE A 68 -3.77 -8.19 3.95
CA ILE A 68 -4.52 -9.20 4.70
C ILE A 68 -3.83 -9.50 6.03
N ASP A 69 -2.51 -9.70 6.02
CA ASP A 69 -1.72 -9.93 7.23
C ASP A 69 -1.92 -8.78 8.23
N ARG A 70 -1.92 -7.53 7.75
CA ARG A 70 -2.15 -6.36 8.62
C ARG A 70 -3.58 -6.29 9.17
N ILE A 71 -4.58 -6.68 8.38
CA ILE A 71 -5.98 -6.76 8.85
C ILE A 71 -6.11 -7.82 9.94
N VAL A 72 -5.54 -9.00 9.73
CA VAL A 72 -5.57 -10.11 10.69
C VAL A 72 -4.82 -9.72 11.97
N ASP A 73 -3.63 -9.14 11.85
CA ASP A 73 -2.84 -8.67 12.99
C ASP A 73 -3.60 -7.64 13.84
N ALA A 74 -4.23 -6.65 13.20
CA ALA A 74 -5.04 -5.64 13.89
C ALA A 74 -6.29 -6.24 14.56
N ALA A 75 -6.95 -7.19 13.91
CA ALA A 75 -8.09 -7.89 14.50
C ALA A 75 -7.67 -8.71 15.74
N LEU A 76 -6.53 -9.40 15.68
CA LEU A 76 -6.02 -10.24 16.76
C LEU A 76 -5.46 -9.43 17.94
N LYS A 77 -4.74 -8.33 17.68
CA LYS A 77 -4.06 -7.54 18.73
C LYS A 77 -4.93 -6.42 19.29
N GLU A 78 -5.66 -5.72 18.43
CA GLU A 78 -6.34 -4.46 18.77
C GLU A 78 -7.87 -4.62 18.73
N GLY A 79 -8.39 -5.77 18.29
CA GLY A 79 -9.84 -6.01 18.15
C GLY A 79 -10.49 -5.15 17.05
N LEU A 80 -9.69 -4.57 16.14
CA LEU A 80 -10.18 -3.65 15.12
C LEU A 80 -10.81 -4.41 13.96
N SER A 81 -11.98 -3.95 13.52
CA SER A 81 -12.55 -4.37 12.24
C SER A 81 -11.72 -3.83 11.07
N PRO A 82 -11.80 -4.46 9.87
CA PRO A 82 -11.12 -3.97 8.68
C PRO A 82 -11.49 -2.52 8.33
N LEU A 83 -12.75 -2.12 8.57
CA LEU A 83 -13.22 -0.76 8.29
C LEU A 83 -12.62 0.26 9.26
N GLU A 84 -12.54 -0.07 10.54
CA GLU A 84 -11.92 0.80 11.55
C GLU A 84 -10.42 0.96 11.30
N LEU A 85 -9.74 -0.12 10.92
CA LEU A 85 -8.33 -0.07 10.54
C LEU A 85 -8.12 0.85 9.33
N ALA A 86 -8.95 0.75 8.29
CA ALA A 86 -8.88 1.60 7.12
C ALA A 86 -9.16 3.08 7.46
N ALA A 87 -10.18 3.35 8.29
CA ALA A 87 -10.50 4.70 8.75
C ALA A 87 -9.34 5.31 9.56
N ARG A 88 -8.75 4.55 10.48
CA ARG A 88 -7.58 4.97 11.25
C ARG A 88 -6.37 5.23 10.37
N ALA A 89 -6.10 4.36 9.40
CA ALA A 89 -5.00 4.56 8.44
C ALA A 89 -5.18 5.86 7.65
N LYS A 90 -6.41 6.14 7.19
CA LYS A 90 -6.75 7.40 6.50
C LYS A 90 -6.53 8.61 7.40
N LEU A 91 -7.05 8.60 8.63
CA LEU A 91 -6.90 9.69 9.58
C LEU A 91 -5.42 9.96 9.93
N ARG A 92 -4.63 8.91 10.13
CA ARG A 92 -3.19 9.07 10.40
C ARG A 92 -2.44 9.63 9.19
N LEU A 93 -2.79 9.21 7.97
CA LEU A 93 -2.21 9.75 6.75
C LEU A 93 -2.55 11.24 6.56
N GLU A 94 -3.80 11.63 6.79
CA GLU A 94 -4.21 13.03 6.76
C GLU A 94 -3.51 13.84 7.87
N GLY A 95 -3.34 13.24 9.04
CA GLY A 95 -2.65 13.84 10.19
C GLY A 95 -1.16 14.15 9.95
N LEU A 96 -0.52 13.53 8.95
CA LEU A 96 0.85 13.85 8.54
C LEU A 96 1.00 15.19 7.81
N ARG A 97 -0.11 15.75 7.33
CA ARG A 97 -0.06 16.95 6.51
C ARG A 97 0.52 18.11 7.33
N GLY A 98 1.68 18.61 6.90
CA GLY A 98 2.39 19.72 7.57
C GLY A 98 3.07 19.35 8.89
N ARG A 99 3.14 18.06 9.25
CA ARG A 99 3.84 17.58 10.46
C ARG A 99 5.33 17.33 10.23
N ALA A 100 6.07 17.30 11.34
CA ALA A 100 7.49 17.05 11.32
C ALA A 100 7.78 15.59 10.94
N PRO A 101 8.95 15.31 10.35
CA PRO A 101 9.36 13.95 9.96
C PRO A 101 9.36 12.92 11.09
N VAL A 102 9.65 13.37 12.31
CA VAL A 102 9.66 12.54 13.51
C VAL A 102 8.27 12.00 13.86
N ASP A 103 7.21 12.73 13.50
CA ASP A 103 5.81 12.32 13.72
C ASP A 103 5.37 11.21 12.75
N ALA A 104 6.14 10.96 11.68
CA ALA A 104 5.88 9.88 10.75
C ALA A 104 6.31 8.51 11.27
N VAL A 105 7.13 8.47 12.33
CA VAL A 105 7.53 7.21 12.98
C VAL A 105 6.34 6.57 13.71
N ASP A 106 5.42 7.38 14.26
CA ASP A 106 4.18 6.91 14.92
C ASP A 106 3.20 6.19 13.97
N LEU A 107 3.37 6.34 12.65
CA LEU A 107 2.58 5.56 11.67
C LEU A 107 2.99 4.11 11.57
N LEU A 108 4.24 3.81 11.92
CA LEU A 108 4.79 2.45 11.81
C LEU A 108 4.33 1.57 12.97
N GLY A 109 3.94 2.17 14.11
CA GLY A 109 3.47 1.45 15.30
C GLY A 109 4.61 0.78 16.03
#